data_AF-A0A9D4ZL29-F1
#
_entry.id   AF-A0A9D4ZL29-F1
#
_cell.length_a   1.000
_cell.length_b   1.000
_cell.length_c   1.000
_cell.angle_alpha   90.00
_cell.angle_beta   90.00
_cell.angle_gamma   90.00
#
_symmetry.space_group_name_H-M   'P 1'
#
loop_
_entity.id
_entity.type
_entity.pdbx_description
1 polymer ?
#
loop_
_entity_poly.entity_id
_entity_poly.type
_entity_poly.pdbx_seq_one_letter_code
_entity_poly.pdbx_strand_id
1 'polypeptide(L)' 'MDDVRVYEVPALKVTALRSIETARAQILKAGGECFIFDQLALKAPTGSNIVLLRGQNMLAKL' A
#
# COMPACT_ATOMS: atom_id res chain seq x y z
N MET A 1 0.94 7.73 -2.33
CA MET A 1 1.33 8.57 -3.48
C MET A 1 2.48 7.87 -4.17
N ASP A 2 2.57 8.01 -5.48
CA ASP A 2 3.71 7.48 -6.25
C ASP A 2 4.97 8.30 -5.92
N ASP A 3 6.08 7.62 -5.68
CA ASP A 3 7.38 8.23 -5.41
C ASP A 3 8.32 7.91 -6.58
N VAL A 4 8.45 8.86 -7.49
CA VAL A 4 9.22 8.73 -8.75
C VAL A 4 10.72 8.47 -8.50
N ARG A 5 11.21 8.70 -7.28
CA ARG A 5 12.59 8.43 -6.89
C ARG A 5 12.86 6.94 -6.68
N VAL A 6 11.81 6.12 -6.59
CA VAL A 6 11.93 4.67 -6.41
C VAL A 6 12.11 4.01 -7.78
N TYR A 7 13.31 3.51 -8.05
CA TYR A 7 13.66 2.89 -9.34
C TYR A 7 13.18 1.45 -9.47
N GLU A 8 13.16 0.70 -8.36
CA GLU A 8 12.72 -0.70 -8.31
C GLU A 8 11.65 -0.86 -7.23
N VAL A 9 10.50 -1.38 -7.63
CA VAL A 9 9.40 -1.72 -6.73
C VAL A 9 9.36 -3.24 -6.63
N PRO A 10 9.48 -3.84 -5.42
CA PRO A 10 9.32 -5.28 -5.26
C PRO A 10 7.85 -5.70 -5.43
N ALA A 11 7.60 -6.99 -5.64
CA ALA A 11 6.24 -7.53 -5.67
C ALA A 11 5.58 -7.40 -4.28
N LEU A 12 4.65 -6.46 -4.15
CA LEU A 12 4.01 -6.10 -2.89
C LEU A 12 2.50 -6.33 -2.94
N LYS A 13 1.90 -6.72 -1.81
CA LYS A 13 0.45 -6.74 -1.62
C LYS A 13 0.05 -5.52 -0.81
N VAL A 14 -0.66 -4.59 -1.43
CA VAL A 14 -0.98 -3.28 -0.84
C VAL A 14 -2.49 -3.07 -0.78
N THR A 15 -2.96 -2.51 0.33
CA THR A 15 -4.33 -2.05 0.52
C THR A 15 -4.31 -0.60 0.96
N ALA A 16 -5.19 0.22 0.39
CA ALA A 16 -5.31 1.63 0.73
C ALA A 16 -6.76 2.10 0.60
N LEU A 17 -7.12 3.15 1.34
CA LEU A 17 -8.44 3.78 1.26
C LEU A 17 -8.64 4.52 -0.06
N ARG A 18 -7.60 5.23 -0.51
CA ARG A 18 -7.59 5.95 -1.79
C ARG A 18 -6.47 5.38 -2.63
N SER A 19 -6.84 4.73 -3.73
CA SER A 19 -5.86 4.27 -4.71
C SER A 19 -5.46 5.43 -5.62
N ILE A 20 -4.17 5.50 -5.94
CA ILE A 20 -3.61 6.43 -6.92
C ILE A 20 -3.18 5.57 -8.10
N GLU A 21 -3.69 5.89 -9.28
CA GLU A 21 -3.57 5.04 -10.47
C GLU A 21 -2.11 4.76 -10.85
N THR A 22 -1.23 5.76 -10.76
CA THR A 22 0.19 5.62 -11.11
C THR A 22 0.92 4.66 -10.17
N ALA A 23 0.69 4.76 -8.86
CA ALA A 23 1.25 3.84 -7.88
C ALA A 23 0.71 2.41 -8.08
N ARG A 24 -0.58 2.26 -8.39
CA ARG A 24 -1.17 0.96 -8.70
C ARG A 24 -0.53 0.36 -9.96
N ALA A 25 -0.30 1.14 -11.01
CA ALA A 25 0.34 0.68 -12.24
C ALA A 25 1.78 0.19 -11.98
N GLN A 26 2.56 0.88 -11.16
CA GLN A 26 3.91 0.44 -10.79
C GLN A 26 3.90 -0.87 -10.00
N ILE A 27 3.01 -1.00 -9.00
CA ILE A 27 2.90 -2.22 -8.19
C ILE A 27 2.50 -3.41 -9.07
N LEU A 28 1.54 -3.23 -9.98
CA LEU A 28 1.13 -4.28 -10.91
C LEU A 28 2.24 -4.65 -11.90
N LYS A 29 3.00 -3.66 -12.40
CA LYS A 29 4.16 -3.90 -13.27
C LYS A 29 5.25 -4.72 -12.57
N ALA A 30 5.41 -4.54 -11.26
CA ALA A 30 6.30 -5.34 -10.42
C ALA A 30 5.77 -6.74 -10.06
N GLY A 31 4.56 -7.11 -10.52
CA GLY A 31 3.92 -8.39 -10.16
C GLY A 31 3.28 -8.40 -8.77
N GLY A 32 3.06 -7.23 -8.18
CA GLY A 32 2.33 -7.07 -6.93
C GLY A 32 0.81 -7.04 -7.09
N GLU A 33 0.10 -6.89 -5.98
CA GLU A 33 -1.36 -6.88 -5.91
C GLU A 33 -1.86 -5.65 -5.15
N CYS A 34 -2.96 -5.05 -5.63
CA CYS A 34 -3.60 -3.89 -4.99
C CYS A 34 -5.09 -4.16 -4.72
N PHE A 35 -5.49 -4.08 -3.45
CA PHE A 35 -6.85 -4.36 -2.99
C PHE A 35 -7.52 -3.15 -2.32
N ILE A 36 -8.85 -3.14 -2.29
CA ILE A 36 -9.63 -2.26 -1.42
C ILE A 36 -9.78 -2.89 -0.03
N PHE A 37 -10.13 -2.08 0.97
CA PHE A 37 -10.23 -2.53 2.37
C PHE A 37 -11.23 -3.68 2.56
N ASP A 38 -12.36 -3.67 1.86
CA ASP A 38 -13.37 -4.73 1.97
C ASP A 38 -12.80 -6.08 1.50
N GLN A 39 -11.99 -6.09 0.44
CA GLN A 39 -11.32 -7.30 -0.05
C GLN A 39 -10.23 -7.77 0.92
N LEU A 40 -9.53 -6.84 1.59
CA LEU A 40 -8.57 -7.18 2.63
C LEU A 40 -9.26 -7.85 3.82
N ALA A 41 -10.40 -7.33 4.26
CA ALA A 41 -11.16 -7.87 5.39
C ALA A 41 -11.62 -9.32 5.14
N LEU A 42 -11.99 -9.67 3.91
CA LEU A 42 -12.33 -11.04 3.54
C LEU A 42 -11.11 -11.97 3.54
N LYS A 43 -9.94 -11.48 3.12
CA LYS A 43 -8.71 -12.28 3.04
C LYS A 43 -8.01 -12.46 4.39
N ALA A 44 -8.05 -11.43 5.23
CA ALA A 44 -7.36 -11.38 6.51
C ALA A 44 -8.25 -10.76 7.59
N PRO A 45 -9.33 -11.47 8.00
CA PRO A 45 -10.34 -10.94 8.91
C PRO A 45 -9.78 -10.58 10.28
N THR A 46 -8.70 -11.26 10.71
CA THR A 46 -8.03 -11.01 12.00
C THR A 46 -6.85 -10.05 11.89
N GLY A 47 -6.53 -9.54 10.70
CA GLY A 47 -5.34 -8.69 10.50
C GLY A 47 -4.00 -9.44 10.54
N SER A 48 -4.00 -10.77 10.49
CA SER A 48 -2.77 -11.58 10.57
C SER A 48 -1.87 -11.36 9.35
N ASN A 49 -0.55 -11.31 9.57
CA ASN A 49 0.47 -11.10 8.54
C ASN A 49 0.30 -9.79 7.74
N ILE A 50 -0.20 -8.74 8.41
CA ILE A 50 -0.37 -7.40 7.84
C ILE A 50 0.45 -6.41 8.65
N VAL A 51 1.12 -5.50 7.94
CA VAL A 51 1.84 -4.37 8.53
C VAL A 51 1.07 -3.08 8.23
N LEU A 52 0.69 -2.36 9.29
CA LEU A 52 0.05 -1.05 9.17
C LEU A 52 1.12 0.04 9.02
N LEU A 53 1.14 0.69 7.86
CA LEU A 53 2.01 1.83 7.58
C LEU A 53 1.25 3.15 7.79
N ARG A 54 1.83 4.07 8.57
CA ARG A 54 1.34 5.44 8.71
C ARG A 54 2.37 6.42 8.14
N GLY A 55 1.91 7.43 7.41
CA GLY A 55 2.76 8.54 6.98
C GLY A 55 3.29 9.34 8.19
N GLN A 56 4.38 10.08 7.98
CA GLN A 56 4.91 10.97 9.01
C GLN A 56 3.86 12.01 9.40
N ASN A 57 3.53 12.07 10.69
CA ASN A 57 2.70 13.13 11.24
C ASN A 57 3.62 14.27 11.71
N MET A 58 3.62 15.42 11.02
CA MET A 58 4.47 16.56 11.35
C MET A 58 4.23 17.12 12.77
N LEU A 59 3.12 16.76 13.42
CA LEU A 59 2.78 17.19 14.79
C LEU A 59 3.49 16.40 15.90
N ALA A 60 4.30 15.38 15.60
CA ALA A 60 5.00 14.57 16.61
C ALA A 60 6.39 15.11 17.02
N LYS A 61 6.68 16.39 16.77
CA LYS A 61 7.89 17.08 17.24
C LYS A 61 7.54 18.40 17.90
N LEU A 62 7.30 18.38 19.21
CA LEU A 62 7.56 19.45 20.18
C LEU A 62 7.77 18.79 21.56
#